data_AF-A0A7C7WGB2-F1
#
_entry.id   AF-A0A7C7WGB2-F1
#
_cell.length_a   1.000
_cell.length_b   1.000
_cell.length_c   1.000
_cell.angle_alpha   90.00
_cell.angle_beta   90.00
_cell.angle_gamma   90.00
#
_symmetry.space_group_name_H-M   'P 1'
#
loop_
_entity.id
_entity.type
_entity.pdbx_description
1 polymer ?
#
loop_
_entity_poly.entity_id
_entity_poly.type
_entity_poly.pdbx_seq_one_letter_code
_entity_poly.pdbx_strand_id
1 'polypeptide(L)' 'MTLQHFQHFTARTPEPELRSAMTLALGVEVPSDVEAYARFYRRVVQHVAHLDAIRHTASRRTKSATALSPRPAAA' A
#
# COMPACT_ATOMS: atom_id res chain seq x y z
N MET A 1 10.51 -12.96 -7.19
CA MET A 1 9.06 -12.96 -6.86
C MET A 1 8.37 -13.88 -7.85
N THR A 2 7.57 -14.84 -7.40
CA THR A 2 6.82 -15.76 -8.26
C THR A 2 5.35 -15.33 -8.34
N LEU A 3 4.61 -15.80 -9.35
CA LEU A 3 3.18 -15.51 -9.48
C LEU A 3 2.39 -16.00 -8.25
N GLN A 4 2.73 -17.18 -7.73
CA GLN A 4 2.07 -17.73 -6.53
C GLN A 4 2.28 -16.84 -5.30
N HIS A 5 3.51 -16.36 -5.06
CA HIS A 5 3.77 -15.42 -3.98
C HIS A 5 3.06 -14.09 -4.18
N PHE A 6 2.98 -13.61 -5.42
CA PHE A 6 2.25 -12.40 -5.76
C PHE A 6 0.75 -12.54 -5.40
N GLN A 7 0.11 -13.62 -5.85
CA GLN A 7 -1.30 -13.91 -5.55
C GLN A 7 -1.55 -14.02 -4.04
N HIS A 8 -0.66 -14.69 -3.31
CA HIS A 8 -0.78 -14.81 -1.87
C HIS A 8 -0.72 -13.43 -1.17
N PHE A 9 0.20 -12.56 -1.60
CA PHE A 9 0.37 -11.24 -1.00
C PHE A 9 -0.80 -10.30 -1.32
N THR A 10 -1.33 -10.36 -2.55
CA THR A 10 -2.40 -9.48 -3.00
C THR A 10 -3.80 -10.00 -2.72
N ALA A 11 -3.94 -11.24 -2.21
CA ALA A 11 -5.24 -11.87 -1.90
C ALA A 11 -6.15 -11.05 -0.97
N ARG A 12 -5.56 -10.22 -0.11
CA ARG A 12 -6.28 -9.38 0.86
C ARG A 12 -6.34 -7.91 0.45
N THR A 13 -5.72 -7.55 -0.67
CA THR A 13 -5.66 -6.18 -1.16
C THR A 13 -6.96 -5.83 -1.87
N PRO A 14 -7.59 -4.69 -1.55
CA PRO A 14 -8.75 -4.21 -2.28
C PRO A 14 -8.46 -4.04 -3.78
N GLU A 15 -9.41 -4.46 -4.61
CA GLU A 15 -9.27 -4.43 -6.07
C GLU A 15 -8.88 -3.05 -6.64
N PRO A 16 -9.43 -1.91 -6.16
CA PRO A 16 -9.02 -0.59 -6.65
C PRO A 16 -7.55 -0.24 -6.37
N GLU A 17 -7.04 -0.63 -5.20
CA GLU A 17 -5.64 -0.39 -4.80
C GLU A 17 -4.69 -1.26 -5.62
N LEU A 18 -5.05 -2.54 -5.81
CA LEU A 18 -4.29 -3.45 -6.64
C LEU A 18 -4.24 -2.97 -8.11
N ARG A 19 -5.38 -2.55 -8.66
CA ARG A 19 -5.47 -2.01 -10.02
C ARG A 19 -4.58 -0.78 -10.18
N SER A 20 -4.63 0.16 -9.23
CA SER A 20 -3.77 1.36 -9.25
C SER A 20 -2.28 1.00 -9.23
N ALA A 21 -1.88 0.09 -8.32
CA ALA A 21 -0.50 -0.37 -8.22
C ALA A 21 -0.02 -1.08 -9.51
N MET A 22 -0.88 -1.89 -10.13
CA MET A 22 -0.59 -2.52 -11.42
C MET A 22 -0.43 -1.50 -12.53
N THR A 23 -1.30 -0.49 -12.64
CA THR A 23 -1.18 0.58 -13.64
C THR A 23 0.12 1.37 -13.49
N LEU A 24 0.50 1.71 -12.25
CA LEU A 24 1.75 2.41 -11.97
C LEU A 24 2.98 1.58 -12.32
N ALA A 25 2.97 0.27 -12.02
CA ALA A 25 4.02 -0.64 -12.44
C ALA A 25 4.07 -0.78 -13.98
N LEU A 26 2.89 -0.84 -14.61
CA LEU A 26 2.56 -0.64 -16.03
C LEU A 26 3.40 0.46 -16.68
N GLY A 27 3.27 1.65 -16.10
CA GLY A 27 3.87 2.87 -16.62
C GLY A 27 5.39 2.92 -16.55
N VAL A 28 6.04 2.08 -15.73
CA VAL A 28 7.51 2.07 -15.65
C VAL A 28 8.14 1.05 -16.60
N GLU A 29 7.56 -0.14 -16.69
CA GLU A 29 8.08 -1.19 -17.55
C GLU A 29 6.94 -2.13 -17.94
N VAL A 30 6.76 -2.34 -19.24
CA VAL A 30 5.84 -3.37 -19.75
C VAL A 30 6.61 -4.70 -19.77
N PRO A 31 6.22 -5.69 -18.95
CA PRO A 31 6.97 -6.94 -18.86
C PRO A 31 6.83 -7.77 -20.14
N SER A 32 7.95 -8.19 -20.71
CA SER A 32 8.05 -9.01 -21.93
C SER A 32 8.68 -10.39 -21.70
N ASP A 33 9.32 -10.59 -20.55
CA ASP A 33 10.00 -11.83 -20.18
C ASP A 33 9.77 -12.18 -18.69
N VAL A 34 10.25 -13.37 -18.30
CA VAL A 34 10.07 -13.91 -16.95
C VAL A 34 10.68 -13.01 -15.86
N GLU A 35 11.84 -12.40 -16.13
CA GLU A 35 12.49 -11.51 -15.17
C GLU A 35 11.76 -10.17 -15.05
N ALA A 36 11.26 -9.65 -16.16
CA ALA A 36 10.44 -8.44 -16.20
C ALA A 36 9.13 -8.66 -15.43
N TYR A 37 8.49 -9.82 -15.54
CA TYR A 37 7.33 -10.17 -14.70
C TYR A 37 7.69 -10.24 -13.21
N ALA A 38 8.85 -10.82 -12.86
CA ALA A 38 9.29 -10.86 -11.47
C ALA A 38 9.52 -9.46 -10.88
N ARG A 39 10.08 -8.53 -11.68
CA ARG A 39 10.24 -7.10 -11.32
C ARG A 39 8.89 -6.40 -11.20
N PHE A 40 7.97 -6.65 -12.13
CA PHE A 40 6.62 -6.13 -12.11
C PHE A 40 5.88 -6.52 -10.82
N TYR A 41 5.83 -7.81 -10.48
CA TYR A 41 5.18 -8.28 -9.25
C TYR A 41 5.77 -7.65 -7.99
N ARG A 42 7.09 -7.47 -7.95
CA ARG A 42 7.78 -6.85 -6.81
C ARG A 42 7.39 -5.38 -6.65
N ARG A 43 7.28 -4.62 -7.75
CA ARG A 43 6.85 -3.21 -7.71
C ARG A 43 5.41 -3.07 -7.20
N VAL A 44 4.50 -3.90 -7.70
CA VAL A 44 3.09 -3.88 -7.27
C VAL A 44 3.00 -4.13 -5.76
N VAL A 45 3.70 -5.15 -5.25
CA VAL A 45 3.72 -5.47 -3.82
C VAL A 45 4.34 -4.35 -2.97
N GLN A 46 5.42 -3.72 -3.45
CA GLN A 46 6.01 -2.56 -2.76
C GLN A 46 5.03 -1.39 -2.66
N HIS A 47 4.26 -1.13 -3.71
CA HIS A 47 3.30 -0.04 -3.73
C HIS A 47 2.13 -0.31 -2.78
N VAL A 48 1.60 -1.54 -2.78
CA VAL A 48 0.54 -1.97 -1.85
C VAL A 48 1.02 -1.88 -0.40
N ALA A 49 2.22 -2.38 -0.10
CA ALA A 49 2.78 -2.31 1.25
C ALA A 49 2.97 -0.86 1.72
N HIS A 50 3.31 0.06 0.81
CA HIS A 50 3.41 1.48 1.11
C HIS A 50 2.05 2.10 1.45
N LEU A 51 1.00 1.77 0.69
CA LEU A 51 -0.37 2.22 0.97
C LEU A 51 -0.86 1.72 2.34
N ASP A 52 -0.58 0.45 2.66
CA ASP A 52 -0.88 -0.11 3.98
C ASP A 52 -0.17 0.65 5.11
N ALA A 53 1.12 0.96 4.95
CA ALA A 53 1.88 1.74 5.92
C ALA A 53 1.29 3.14 6.12
N ILE A 54 0.85 3.81 5.05
CA ILE A 54 0.17 5.11 5.13
C ILE A 54 -1.15 4.98 5.91
N ARG A 55 -1.97 3.96 5.61
CA ARG A 55 -3.25 3.72 6.31
C ARG A 55 -3.05 3.48 7.81
N HIS A 56 -2.05 2.69 8.17
CA HIS A 56 -1.71 2.40 9.57
C HIS A 56 -1.16 3.64 10.31
N THR A 57 -0.32 4.44 9.66
CA THR A 57 0.22 5.67 10.28
C THR A 57 -0.84 6.77 10.42
N ALA A 58 -1.73 6.93 9.44
CA ALA A 58 -2.88 7.84 9.52
C ALA A 58 -3.82 7.48 10.67
N SER A 59 -4.11 6.19 10.83
CA SER A 59 -4.95 5.68 11.93
C SER A 59 -4.33 5.87 13.32
N ARG A 60 -2.99 5.92 13.40
CA ARG A 60 -2.29 6.18 14.67
C ARG A 60 -2.31 7.66 15.04
N ARG A 61 -2.21 8.56 14.05
CA ARG A 61 -2.20 10.02 14.25
C ARG A 61 -3.53 10.55 14.82
N THR A 62 -4.66 10.01 14.38
CA THR A 62 -5.99 10.38 14.90
C THR A 62 -6.20 9.94 16.35
N LYS A 63 -5.70 8.76 16.73
CA LYS A 63 -5.77 8.29 18.13
C LYS A 63 -4.94 9.13 19.09
N SER A 64 -3.78 9.63 18.65
CA SER A 64 -2.94 10.51 19.46
C SER A 64 -3.52 11.94 19.59
N ALA A 65 -4.25 12.42 18.60
CA ALA A 65 -4.84 13.77 18.62
C ALA A 65 -6.01 13.89 19.62
N THR A 66 -6.77 12.82 19.86
CA THR A 66 -7.87 12.83 20.86
C THR A 66 -7.38 12.83 22.31
N ALA A 67 -6.11 12.48 22.57
CA ALA A 67 -5.55 12.46 23.92
C ALA A 67 -4.99 13.81 24.40
N LEU A 68 -4.96 14.85 23.55
CA LEU A 68 -4.40 16.16 23.89
C LEU A 68 -5.43 17.28 23.75
N SER A 69 -6.53 17.17 24.50
CA SER A 69 -7.38 18.32 24.78
C SER A 69 -7.69 18.41 26.27
N PRO A 70 -6.76 18.93 27.09
CA PRO A 70 -7.12 19.48 28.38
C PRO A 70 -7.71 20.88 28.13
N ARG A 71 -9.03 20.96 28.29
CA ARG A 71 -9.77 22.20 28.51
C ARG A 71 -9.31 22.83 29.84
N PRO A 72 -8.99 24.14 29.89
CA PRO A 72 -9.38 24.97 31.02
C PRO A 72 -10.28 26.10 30.49
N ALA A 73 -11.54 26.14 30.90
CA ALA A 73 -12.03 26.72 32.15
C ALA A 73 -11.95 28.26 32.11
N ALA A 74 -13.15 28.83 32.08
CA ALA A 74 -13.46 30.25 32.09
C ALA A 74 -12.79 31.00 33.25
N ALA A 75 -12.48 32.27 33.00
CA ALA A 75 -12.37 33.32 34.00
C ALA A 75 -12.92 34.62 33.38
#